data_AF-A0A7C5I8L6-F1
#
_entry.id   AF-A0A7C5I8L6-F1
#
_cell.length_a   1.000
_cell.length_b   1.000
_cell.length_c   1.000
_cell.angle_alpha   90.00
_cell.angle_beta   90.00
_cell.angle_gamma   90.00
#
_symmetry.space_group_name_H-M   'P 1'
#
loop_
_entity.id
_entity.type
_entity.pdbx_description
1 polymer ?
#
loop_
_entity_poly.entity_id
_entity_poly.type
_entity_poly.pdbx_seq_one_letter_code
_entity_poly.pdbx_strand_id
1 'polypeptide(L)'
;MPKVLIPTPLRPYAGNQESVVVEAGTVGELLEQLASRHEELRKHLFTPEGKLRSFVNVYVNDEDIRHLEREKTAVRPEDTISIVPSIAGGAPIAAGTDAPPEALSQEEILRYSRHLLIPEVGAEGQLKLKRAKVLLVGAGGLGSPVGLYLAAAGVGRIGIVDFDVVDASNLQRQVIHGTSDLGRKKLDSAEE
;
A
#
# COMPACT_ATOMS: atom_id res chain seq x y z
N MET A 1 -16.75 -17.47 21.17
CA MET A 1 -16.58 -16.05 20.83
C MET A 1 -15.58 -16.01 19.70
N PRO A 2 -15.93 -15.42 18.55
CA PRO A 2 -15.03 -15.35 17.40
C PRO A 2 -13.68 -14.72 17.76
N LYS A 3 -12.61 -15.22 17.13
CA LYS A 3 -11.25 -14.73 17.31
C LYS A 3 -10.92 -13.73 16.20
N VAL A 4 -10.52 -12.52 16.56
CA VAL A 4 -10.07 -11.50 15.62
C VAL A 4 -8.55 -11.47 15.59
N LEU A 5 -7.95 -11.70 14.42
CA LEU A 5 -6.51 -11.56 14.21
C LEU A 5 -6.15 -10.09 13.99
N ILE A 6 -5.23 -9.58 14.82
CA ILE A 6 -4.76 -8.20 14.71
C ILE A 6 -3.46 -8.19 13.88
N PRO A 7 -3.49 -7.58 12.68
CA PRO A 7 -2.33 -7.51 11.81
C PRO A 7 -1.23 -6.67 12.47
N THR A 8 0.04 -7.03 12.23
CA THR A 8 1.21 -6.42 12.86
C THR A 8 1.18 -4.88 12.95
N PRO A 9 0.82 -4.12 11.89
CA PRO A 9 0.78 -2.65 11.97
C PRO A 9 -0.29 -2.09 12.90
N LEU A 10 -1.33 -2.85 13.20
CA LEU A 10 -2.42 -2.43 14.07
C LEU A 10 -2.21 -2.82 15.54
N ARG A 11 -1.26 -3.72 15.82
CA ARG A 11 -0.98 -4.22 17.18
C ARG A 11 -0.66 -3.10 18.17
N PRO A 12 0.14 -2.07 17.85
CA PRO A 12 0.39 -0.96 18.78
C PRO A 12 -0.87 -0.25 19.26
N TYR A 13 -1.93 -0.24 18.45
CA TYR A 13 -3.23 0.37 18.76
C TYR A 13 -4.21 -0.60 19.44
N ALA A 14 -3.87 -1.89 19.53
CA ALA A 14 -4.66 -2.95 20.13
C ALA A 14 -3.93 -3.61 21.33
N GLY A 15 -3.18 -2.81 22.11
CA GLY A 15 -2.47 -3.31 23.29
C GLY A 15 -1.35 -4.32 22.99
N ASN A 16 -0.77 -4.27 21.78
CA ASN A 16 0.23 -5.22 21.26
C ASN A 16 -0.25 -6.68 21.21
N GLN A 17 -1.57 -6.90 21.18
CA GLN A 17 -2.14 -8.25 21.08
C GLN A 17 -2.11 -8.74 19.63
N GLU A 18 -1.75 -10.01 19.41
CA GLU A 18 -1.84 -10.65 18.09
C GLU A 18 -3.27 -11.05 17.71
N SER A 19 -4.14 -11.17 18.70
CA SER A 19 -5.55 -11.49 18.50
C SER A 19 -6.39 -11.04 19.68
N VAL A 20 -7.66 -10.73 19.43
CA VAL A 20 -8.65 -10.35 20.43
C VAL A 20 -9.88 -11.23 20.27
N VAL A 21 -10.42 -11.72 21.38
CA VAL A 21 -11.67 -12.47 21.40
C VAL A 21 -12.82 -11.51 21.69
N VAL A 22 -13.82 -11.52 20.82
CA VAL A 22 -14.95 -10.57 20.86
C VAL A 22 -16.26 -11.35 20.81
N GLU A 23 -17.25 -10.94 21.59
CA GLU A 23 -18.56 -11.57 21.61
C GLU A 23 -19.51 -10.77 20.70
N ALA A 24 -19.79 -11.27 19.51
CA ALA A 24 -20.61 -10.58 18.53
C ALA A 24 -21.38 -11.60 17.67
N GLY A 25 -22.54 -11.19 17.15
CA GLY A 25 -23.32 -11.98 16.20
C GLY A 25 -23.02 -11.64 14.75
N THR A 26 -22.47 -10.44 14.48
CA THR A 26 -22.07 -9.99 13.14
C THR A 26 -20.67 -9.39 13.10
N VAL A 27 -20.10 -9.28 11.90
CA VAL A 27 -18.82 -8.59 11.69
C VAL A 27 -18.88 -7.12 12.13
N GLY A 28 -19.98 -6.42 11.87
CA GLY A 28 -20.16 -5.02 12.26
C GLY A 28 -20.13 -4.84 13.78
N GLU A 29 -20.88 -5.66 14.51
CA GLU A 29 -20.86 -5.68 15.98
C GLU A 29 -19.47 -6.00 16.53
N LEU A 30 -18.78 -6.97 15.91
CA LEU A 30 -17.44 -7.38 16.29
C LEU A 30 -16.43 -6.23 16.13
N LEU A 31 -16.47 -5.51 15.01
CA LEU A 31 -15.57 -4.38 14.77
C LEU A 31 -15.87 -3.18 15.66
N GLU A 32 -17.15 -2.88 15.94
CA GLU A 32 -17.54 -1.84 16.91
C GLU A 32 -17.09 -2.19 18.33
N GLN A 33 -17.24 -3.45 18.76
CA GLN A 33 -16.74 -3.90 20.07
C GLN A 33 -15.21 -3.88 20.16
N LEU A 34 -14.52 -4.23 19.08
CA LEU A 34 -13.07 -4.14 19.03
C LEU A 34 -12.61 -2.68 19.14
N ALA A 35 -13.27 -1.77 18.42
CA ALA A 35 -12.96 -0.34 18.45
C ALA A 35 -13.34 0.34 19.77
N SER A 36 -14.36 -0.13 20.48
CA SER A 36 -14.72 0.40 21.81
C SER A 36 -13.74 -0.01 22.89
N ARG A 37 -13.11 -1.19 22.78
CA ARG A 37 -12.02 -1.63 23.65
C ARG A 37 -10.69 -0.92 23.36
N HIS A 38 -10.52 -0.42 22.13
CA HIS A 38 -9.28 0.17 21.64
C HIS A 38 -9.55 1.43 20.80
N GLU A 39 -9.70 2.58 21.47
CA GLU A 39 -10.14 3.83 20.83
C GLU A 39 -9.22 4.29 19.68
N GLU A 40 -7.90 4.13 19.83
CA GLU A 40 -6.94 4.47 18.76
C GLU A 40 -7.15 3.60 17.51
N LEU A 41 -7.51 2.32 17.68
CA LEU A 41 -7.77 1.41 16.57
C LEU A 41 -8.97 1.88 15.73
N ARG A 42 -9.95 2.56 16.34
CA ARG A 42 -11.11 3.11 15.65
C ARG A 42 -10.71 4.03 14.50
N LYS A 43 -9.70 4.87 14.71
CA LYS A 43 -9.19 5.83 13.70
C LYS A 43 -8.63 5.12 12.47
N HIS A 44 -8.09 3.92 12.64
CA HIS A 44 -7.51 3.10 11.58
C HIS A 44 -8.53 2.23 10.84
N LEU A 45 -9.61 1.80 11.50
CA LEU A 45 -10.64 0.95 10.90
C LEU A 45 -11.78 1.75 10.27
N PHE A 46 -12.20 2.85 10.91
CA PHE A 46 -13.41 3.59 10.53
C PHE A 46 -13.09 5.01 10.04
N THR A 47 -13.95 5.54 9.16
CA THR A 47 -13.97 6.96 8.80
C THR A 47 -14.53 7.80 9.96
N PRO A 48 -14.36 9.14 9.96
CA PRO A 48 -14.98 10.01 10.97
C PRO A 48 -16.50 9.85 11.08
N GLU A 49 -17.17 9.45 10.00
CA GLU A 49 -18.62 9.20 9.94
C GLU A 49 -19.01 7.80 10.46
N GLY A 50 -18.05 7.03 10.98
CA GLY A 50 -18.29 5.70 11.54
C GLY A 50 -18.43 4.57 10.52
N LYS A 51 -18.12 4.81 9.23
CA LYS A 51 -18.15 3.74 8.22
C LYS A 51 -16.84 2.98 8.18
N LEU A 52 -16.89 1.67 7.92
CA LEU A 52 -15.67 0.89 7.68
C LEU A 52 -14.94 1.47 6.46
N ARG A 53 -13.63 1.70 6.59
CA ARG A 53 -12.81 2.25 5.50
C ARG A 53 -12.74 1.27 4.34
N SER A 54 -12.91 1.76 3.11
CA SER A 54 -12.95 0.94 1.89
C SER A 54 -11.67 0.17 1.60
N PHE A 55 -10.54 0.56 2.20
CA PHE A 55 -9.24 -0.10 2.04
C PHE A 55 -8.89 -1.05 3.20
N VAL A 56 -9.79 -1.22 4.17
CA VAL A 56 -9.67 -2.25 5.20
C VAL A 56 -10.45 -3.46 4.69
N ASN A 57 -9.74 -4.53 4.37
CA ASN A 57 -10.35 -5.79 3.99
C ASN A 57 -10.57 -6.62 5.26
N VAL A 58 -11.73 -7.27 5.34
CA VAL A 58 -12.09 -8.11 6.48
C VAL A 58 -12.52 -9.45 5.94
N TYR A 59 -11.98 -10.51 6.50
CA TYR A 59 -12.26 -11.89 6.11
C TYR A 59 -12.89 -12.62 7.28
N VAL A 60 -13.91 -13.42 7.01
CA VAL A 60 -14.39 -14.45 7.93
C VAL A 60 -13.85 -15.77 7.42
N ASN A 61 -12.93 -16.36 8.19
CA ASN A 61 -12.06 -17.45 7.76
C ASN A 61 -11.28 -17.04 6.50
N ASP A 62 -11.57 -17.63 5.35
CA ASP A 62 -10.89 -17.35 4.07
C ASP A 62 -11.74 -16.51 3.09
N GLU A 63 -12.93 -16.08 3.50
CA GLU A 63 -13.88 -15.38 2.62
C GLU A 63 -13.99 -13.89 2.95
N ASP A 64 -13.78 -13.02 1.94
CA ASP A 64 -13.93 -11.57 2.08
C ASP A 64 -15.41 -11.22 2.29
N ILE A 65 -15.71 -10.43 3.33
CA ILE A 65 -17.08 -10.03 3.67
C ILE A 65 -17.78 -9.26 2.53
N ARG A 66 -17.04 -8.72 1.57
CA ARG A 66 -17.60 -8.07 0.36
C ARG A 66 -18.31 -9.03 -0.57
N HIS A 67 -17.96 -10.32 -0.53
CA HIS A 67 -18.64 -11.39 -1.25
C HIS A 67 -19.79 -12.00 -0.42
N LEU A 68 -19.90 -11.63 0.85
CA LEU A 68 -20.96 -12.00 1.78
C LEU A 68 -21.91 -10.82 2.02
N GLU A 69 -22.42 -10.67 3.24
CA GLU A 69 -23.35 -9.61 3.65
C GLU A 69 -22.65 -8.38 4.26
N ARG A 70 -21.35 -8.20 3.97
CA ARG A 70 -20.50 -7.12 4.52
C ARG A 70 -20.55 -7.08 6.04
N GLU A 71 -20.80 -5.93 6.66
CA GLU A 71 -20.88 -5.77 8.11
C GLU A 71 -22.00 -6.59 8.75
N LYS A 72 -23.01 -7.02 7.98
CA LYS A 72 -24.09 -7.89 8.46
C LYS A 72 -23.74 -9.37 8.44
N THR A 73 -22.60 -9.74 7.87
CA THR A 73 -22.13 -11.14 7.83
C THR A 73 -22.14 -11.72 9.24
N ALA A 74 -22.88 -12.80 9.42
CA ALA A 74 -22.98 -13.50 10.69
C ALA A 74 -21.63 -14.12 11.05
N VAL A 75 -21.26 -14.07 12.33
CA VAL A 75 -20.05 -14.70 12.86
C VAL A 75 -20.40 -15.72 13.93
N ARG A 76 -19.69 -16.84 13.93
CA ARG A 76 -19.87 -17.95 14.87
C ARG A 76 -18.74 -17.97 15.90
N PRO A 77 -18.94 -18.61 17.06
CA PRO A 77 -17.91 -18.73 18.09
C PRO A 77 -16.58 -19.31 17.63
N GLU A 78 -16.59 -20.17 16.63
CA GLU A 78 -15.43 -20.85 16.03
C GLU A 78 -14.75 -20.07 14.90
N ASP A 79 -15.39 -19.01 14.40
CA ASP A 79 -14.87 -18.25 13.26
C ASP A 79 -13.62 -17.46 13.63
N THR A 80 -12.70 -17.39 12.67
CA THR A 80 -11.53 -16.53 12.73
C THR A 80 -11.72 -15.34 11.81
N ILE A 81 -11.65 -14.12 12.34
CA ILE A 81 -11.79 -12.88 11.57
C ILE A 81 -10.41 -12.31 11.34
N SER A 82 -10.05 -12.07 10.08
CA SER A 82 -8.78 -11.45 9.71
C SER A 82 -9.00 -10.03 9.21
N ILE A 83 -8.31 -9.06 9.81
CA ILE A 83 -8.29 -7.67 9.35
C ILE A 83 -7.01 -7.47 8.52
N VAL A 84 -7.16 -7.04 7.28
CA VAL A 84 -6.05 -6.73 6.37
C VAL A 84 -6.15 -5.25 5.99
N PRO A 85 -5.38 -4.37 6.65
CA PRO A 85 -5.32 -2.96 6.28
C PRO A 85 -4.49 -2.79 5.02
N SER A 86 -4.84 -1.81 4.18
CA SER A 86 -3.89 -1.27 3.22
C SER A 86 -2.74 -0.58 3.96
N ILE A 87 -1.52 -1.07 3.76
CA ILE A 87 -0.32 -0.53 4.38
C ILE A 87 0.54 0.11 3.29
N ALA A 88 0.67 1.44 3.34
CA ALA A 88 1.81 2.09 2.70
C ALA A 88 3.02 1.92 3.65
N GLY A 89 3.96 1.06 3.26
CA GLY A 89 5.20 0.84 4.01
C GLY A 89 6.26 1.92 3.74
N GLY A 90 7.36 1.86 4.50
CA GLY A 90 8.55 2.68 4.31
C GLY A 90 9.44 2.66 5.56
N ALA A 91 10.74 2.74 5.37
CA ALA A 91 11.69 2.99 6.47
C ALA A 91 12.08 4.48 6.44
N PRO A 92 12.43 5.09 7.59
CA PRO A 92 13.13 6.36 7.55
C PRO A 92 14.36 6.21 6.65
N ILE A 93 14.67 7.24 5.86
CA ILE A 93 15.89 7.25 5.07
C ILE A 93 17.04 7.14 6.05
N ALA A 94 17.63 5.94 6.19
CA ALA A 94 18.88 5.78 6.91
C ALA A 94 19.88 6.73 6.25
N ALA A 95 20.64 7.48 7.05
CA ALA A 95 21.70 8.34 6.56
C ALA A 95 22.71 7.48 5.80
N GLY A 96 22.50 7.37 4.48
CA GLY A 96 23.41 6.70 3.58
C GLY A 96 24.68 7.52 3.45
N THR A 97 25.73 6.88 2.95
CA THR A 97 27.05 7.50 2.70
C THR A 97 27.05 8.52 1.56
N ASP A 98 26.00 8.55 0.73
CA ASP A 98 25.83 9.53 -0.34
C ASP A 98 25.04 10.74 0.19
N ALA A 99 25.66 11.91 0.18
CA ALA A 99 24.99 13.15 0.56
C ALA A 99 23.74 13.35 -0.32
N PRO A 100 22.54 13.49 0.26
CA PRO A 100 21.33 13.69 -0.52
C PRO A 100 21.44 15.02 -1.29
N PRO A 101 20.87 15.10 -2.51
CA PRO A 101 20.93 16.31 -3.30
C PRO A 101 20.34 17.49 -2.52
N GLU A 102 21.09 18.59 -2.46
CA GLU A 102 20.72 19.79 -1.69
C GLU A 102 19.72 20.68 -2.43
N ALA A 103 19.68 20.59 -3.77
CA ALA A 103 18.80 21.38 -4.63
C ALA A 103 18.36 20.63 -5.90
N LEU A 104 17.36 21.20 -6.57
CA LEU A 104 16.98 20.83 -7.93
C LEU A 104 17.92 21.53 -8.92
N SER A 105 18.37 20.82 -9.94
CA SER A 105 19.08 21.37 -11.09
C SER A 105 18.12 22.21 -11.97
N GLN A 106 18.67 23.03 -12.87
CA GLN A 106 17.83 23.78 -13.80
C GLN A 106 16.99 22.87 -14.72
N GLU A 107 17.54 21.74 -15.17
CA GLU A 107 16.78 20.78 -15.97
C GLU A 107 15.60 20.22 -15.17
N GLU A 108 15.80 19.86 -13.90
CA GLU A 108 14.74 19.36 -13.04
C GLU A 108 13.68 20.43 -12.73
N ILE A 109 14.08 21.69 -12.54
CA ILE A 109 13.15 22.80 -12.37
C ILE A 109 12.26 22.96 -13.61
N LEU A 110 12.84 22.86 -14.81
CA LEU A 110 12.08 22.94 -16.05
C LEU A 110 11.16 21.74 -16.22
N ARG A 111 11.69 20.52 -16.02
CA ARG A 111 10.96 19.25 -16.15
C ARG A 111 9.77 19.18 -15.18
N TYR A 112 9.97 19.58 -13.93
CA TYR A 112 8.95 19.51 -12.87
C TYR A 112 8.21 20.83 -12.63
N SER A 113 8.36 21.82 -13.53
CA SER A 113 7.75 23.15 -13.39
C SER A 113 6.27 23.13 -12.99
N ARG A 114 5.47 22.22 -13.56
CA ARG A 114 4.05 22.07 -13.21
C ARG A 114 3.82 21.41 -11.84
N HIS A 115 4.68 20.51 -11.40
CA HIS A 115 4.60 19.92 -10.05
C HIS A 115 4.96 20.96 -8.98
N LEU A 116 5.94 21.82 -9.26
CA LEU A 116 6.37 22.89 -8.34
C LEU A 116 5.27 23.93 -8.07
N LEU A 117 4.29 24.06 -8.97
CA LEU A 117 3.13 24.94 -8.79
C LEU A 117 2.04 24.36 -7.87
N ILE A 118 2.09 23.05 -7.57
CA ILE A 118 1.13 22.39 -6.69
C ILE A 118 1.46 22.80 -5.25
N PRO A 119 0.56 23.48 -4.50
CA PRO A 119 0.84 23.99 -3.16
C PRO A 119 1.33 22.93 -2.17
N GLU A 120 0.79 21.71 -2.26
CA GLU A 120 1.14 20.57 -1.40
C GLU A 120 2.48 19.92 -1.76
N VAL A 121 3.05 20.23 -2.94
CA VAL A 121 4.34 19.71 -3.40
C VAL A 121 5.41 20.79 -3.29
N GLY A 122 5.33 21.86 -4.10
CA GLY A 122 6.34 22.91 -4.14
C GLY A 122 7.77 22.41 -4.39
N ALA A 123 8.75 23.29 -4.17
CA ALA A 123 10.17 22.94 -4.28
C ALA A 123 10.61 21.92 -3.21
N GLU A 124 10.09 22.05 -1.99
CA GLU A 124 10.43 21.18 -0.87
C GLU A 124 9.95 19.73 -1.11
N GLY A 125 8.70 19.56 -1.54
CA GLY A 125 8.13 18.25 -1.85
C GLY A 125 8.82 17.60 -3.04
N GLN A 126 9.14 18.36 -4.09
CA GLN A 126 9.89 17.82 -5.23
C GLN A 126 11.31 17.40 -4.83
N LEU A 127 11.98 18.17 -3.96
CA LEU A 127 13.29 17.80 -3.41
C LEU A 127 13.19 16.54 -2.52
N LYS A 128 12.09 16.40 -1.76
CA LYS A 128 11.80 15.19 -0.97
C LYS A 128 11.63 13.97 -1.88
N LEU A 129 10.92 14.09 -3.00
CA LEU A 129 10.79 13.02 -4.01
C LEU A 129 12.17 12.65 -4.59
N LYS A 130 12.96 13.66 -4.98
CA LYS A 130 14.33 13.45 -5.47
C LYS A 130 15.23 12.72 -4.47
N ARG A 131 15.03 12.92 -3.17
CA ARG A 131 15.78 12.23 -2.10
C ARG A 131 15.23 10.84 -1.77
N ALA A 132 13.99 10.55 -2.18
CA ALA A 132 13.33 9.30 -1.85
C ALA A 132 13.95 8.11 -2.58
N LYS A 133 13.91 6.96 -1.91
CA LYS A 133 14.28 5.66 -2.46
C LYS A 133 13.07 4.74 -2.31
N VAL A 134 12.60 4.18 -3.41
CA VAL A 134 11.44 3.28 -3.43
C VAL A 134 11.88 1.91 -3.94
N LEU A 135 11.46 0.85 -3.26
CA LEU A 135 11.62 -0.52 -3.74
C LEU A 135 10.28 -1.01 -4.30
N LEU A 136 10.24 -1.26 -5.60
CA LEU A 136 9.11 -1.82 -6.31
C LEU A 136 9.29 -3.33 -6.46
N VAL A 137 8.46 -4.10 -5.77
CA VAL A 137 8.49 -5.58 -5.86
C VAL A 137 7.44 -6.01 -6.89
N GLY A 138 7.93 -6.43 -8.05
CA GLY A 138 7.15 -6.79 -9.22
C GLY A 138 7.09 -5.65 -10.24
N ALA A 139 7.47 -5.95 -11.48
CA ALA A 139 7.35 -5.10 -12.67
C ALA A 139 6.15 -5.50 -13.55
N GLY A 140 5.26 -6.35 -13.03
CA GLY A 140 4.05 -6.81 -13.72
C GLY A 140 2.88 -5.82 -13.69
N GLY A 141 1.64 -6.30 -13.75
CA GLY A 141 0.47 -5.44 -14.07
C GLY A 141 0.20 -4.27 -13.11
N LEU A 142 0.57 -4.39 -11.84
CA LEU A 142 0.52 -3.28 -10.87
C LEU A 142 1.82 -2.49 -10.86
N GLY A 143 2.95 -3.19 -11.00
CA GLY A 143 4.28 -2.59 -11.01
C GLY A 143 4.49 -1.63 -12.17
N SER A 144 3.99 -1.97 -13.36
CA SER A 144 4.13 -1.17 -14.57
C SER A 144 3.61 0.27 -14.41
N PRO A 145 2.32 0.51 -14.10
CA PRO A 145 1.85 1.88 -13.91
C PRO A 145 2.50 2.58 -12.71
N VAL A 146 2.76 1.86 -11.61
CA VAL A 146 3.40 2.45 -10.41
C VAL A 146 4.82 2.92 -10.74
N GLY A 147 5.62 2.11 -11.41
CA GLY A 147 6.98 2.45 -11.84
C GLY A 147 7.01 3.68 -12.74
N LEU A 148 6.13 3.74 -13.74
CA LEU A 148 5.99 4.90 -14.64
C LEU A 148 5.72 6.19 -13.87
N TYR A 149 4.75 6.18 -12.95
CA TYR A 149 4.39 7.39 -12.21
C TYR A 149 5.41 7.77 -11.14
N LEU A 150 6.10 6.81 -10.50
CA LEU A 150 7.19 7.12 -9.58
C LEU A 150 8.37 7.76 -10.32
N ALA A 151 8.73 7.24 -11.49
CA ALA A 151 9.79 7.80 -12.33
C ALA A 151 9.40 9.21 -12.83
N ALA A 152 8.18 9.37 -13.35
CA ALA A 152 7.66 10.66 -13.82
C ALA A 152 7.53 11.71 -12.69
N ALA A 153 7.20 11.28 -11.47
CA ALA A 153 7.16 12.15 -10.30
C ALA A 153 8.55 12.62 -9.85
N GLY A 154 9.63 11.98 -10.32
CA GLY A 154 11.00 12.34 -9.99
C GLY A 154 11.51 11.71 -8.69
N VAL A 155 11.07 10.49 -8.37
CA VAL A 155 11.68 9.69 -7.30
C VAL A 155 13.14 9.41 -7.66
N GLY A 156 14.08 9.79 -6.78
CA GLY A 156 15.51 9.77 -7.13
C GLY A 156 16.12 8.38 -7.27
N ARG A 157 15.58 7.36 -6.59
CA ARG A 157 16.00 5.97 -6.80
C ARG A 157 14.81 5.03 -6.73
N ILE A 158 14.60 4.27 -7.79
CA ILE A 158 13.62 3.18 -7.84
C ILE A 158 14.41 1.89 -7.98
N GLY A 159 14.38 1.04 -6.96
CA GLY A 159 14.86 -0.34 -7.07
C GLY A 159 13.70 -1.22 -7.53
N ILE A 160 13.92 -2.12 -8.48
CA ILE A 160 12.91 -3.05 -8.98
C ILE A 160 13.36 -4.47 -8.67
N VAL A 161 12.44 -5.31 -8.19
CA VAL A 161 12.66 -6.74 -7.96
C VAL A 161 11.61 -7.51 -8.73
N ASP A 162 12.02 -8.29 -9.73
CA ASP A 162 11.17 -9.18 -10.49
C ASP A 162 12.02 -10.36 -10.97
N PHE A 163 11.45 -11.55 -11.02
CA PHE A 163 12.16 -12.79 -11.39
C PHE A 163 11.69 -13.37 -12.73
N ASP A 164 10.67 -12.76 -13.34
CA ASP A 164 10.06 -13.23 -14.57
C ASP A 164 10.71 -12.61 -15.82
N VAL A 165 10.32 -13.18 -16.96
CA VAL A 165 10.53 -12.62 -18.29
C VAL A 165 9.24 -12.02 -18.85
N VAL A 166 9.37 -11.15 -19.85
CA VAL A 166 8.23 -10.57 -20.56
C VAL A 166 7.56 -11.64 -21.42
N ASP A 167 6.24 -11.73 -21.33
CA ASP A 167 5.41 -12.70 -22.06
C ASP A 167 4.25 -12.00 -22.77
N ALA A 168 3.90 -12.48 -23.97
CA ALA A 168 2.90 -11.85 -24.82
C ALA A 168 1.51 -11.83 -24.17
N SER A 169 1.16 -12.86 -23.40
CA SER A 169 -0.12 -12.95 -22.66
C SER A 169 -0.22 -11.96 -21.49
N ASN A 170 0.83 -11.18 -21.24
CA ASN A 170 0.88 -10.20 -20.17
C ASN A 170 0.90 -8.74 -20.65
N LEU A 171 1.18 -8.49 -21.93
CA LEU A 171 1.36 -7.14 -22.47
C LEU A 171 0.11 -6.25 -22.37
N GLN A 172 -1.10 -6.84 -22.35
CA GLN A 172 -2.36 -6.09 -22.19
C GLN A 172 -2.50 -5.36 -20.85
N ARG A 173 -1.65 -5.68 -19.87
CA ARG A 173 -1.66 -5.05 -18.54
C ARG A 173 -0.27 -4.60 -18.05
N GLN A 174 0.81 -5.04 -18.67
CA GLN A 174 2.18 -4.71 -18.28
C GLN A 174 2.76 -3.63 -19.21
N VAL A 175 2.20 -2.42 -19.10
CA VAL A 175 2.38 -1.33 -20.09
C VAL A 175 3.79 -0.71 -20.17
N ILE A 176 4.72 -1.11 -19.29
CA ILE A 176 6.13 -0.70 -19.39
C ILE A 176 6.91 -1.59 -20.37
N HIS A 177 6.36 -2.73 -20.78
CA HIS A 177 7.02 -3.68 -21.67
C HIS A 177 6.44 -3.60 -23.08
N GLY A 178 7.28 -3.81 -24.09
CA GLY A 178 6.89 -3.88 -25.49
C GLY A 178 6.91 -5.29 -26.07
N THR A 179 6.36 -5.44 -27.28
CA THR A 179 6.49 -6.67 -28.08
C THR A 179 7.96 -6.97 -28.43
N SER A 180 8.80 -5.94 -28.52
CA SER A 180 10.25 -6.08 -28.70
C SER A 180 10.96 -6.73 -27.52
N ASP A 181 10.32 -6.78 -26.35
CA ASP A 181 10.93 -7.28 -25.11
C ASP A 181 10.59 -8.73 -24.78
N LEU A 182 9.78 -9.40 -25.61
CA LEU A 182 9.36 -10.77 -25.37
C LEU A 182 10.56 -11.71 -25.11
N GLY A 183 10.50 -12.44 -24.01
CA GLY A 183 11.56 -13.35 -23.55
C GLY A 183 12.73 -12.67 -22.82
N ARG A 184 12.83 -11.33 -22.82
CA ARG A 184 13.79 -10.60 -21.97
C ARG A 184 13.34 -10.64 -20.52
N LYS A 185 14.28 -10.48 -19.59
CA LYS A 185 13.94 -10.27 -18.17
C LYS A 185 13.12 -9.00 -18.04
N LYS A 186 12.08 -9.03 -17.20
CA LYS A 186 11.28 -7.83 -16.93
C LYS A 186 12.10 -6.71 -16.32
N LEU A 187 13.13 -7.04 -15.53
CA LEU A 187 14.05 -6.05 -14.97
C LEU A 187 14.75 -5.23 -16.05
N ASP A 188 15.36 -5.91 -17.03
CA ASP A 188 16.11 -5.25 -18.10
C ASP A 188 15.18 -4.40 -18.98
N SER A 189 13.96 -4.90 -19.28
CA SER A 189 12.97 -4.15 -20.05
C SER A 189 12.36 -2.96 -19.28
N ALA A 190 12.27 -3.04 -17.94
CA ALA A 190 11.72 -1.97 -17.12
C ALA A 190 12.72 -0.84 -16.81
N GLU A 191 14.03 -1.09 -16.97
CA GLU A 191 15.10 -0.12 -16.76
C GLU A 191 15.26 0.85 -17.94
N GLU A 192 14.95 0.40 -19.16
CA GLU A 192 15.05 1.15 -20.42
C GLU A 192 13.93 2.19 -20.62
#